data_AF-U1JSW5-F1
#
_entry.id   AF-U1JSW5-F1
#
_cell.length_a   1.000
_cell.length_b   1.000
_cell.length_c   1.000
_cell.angle_alpha   90.00
_cell.angle_beta   90.00
_cell.angle_gamma   90.00
#
_symmetry.space_group_name_H-M   'P 1'
#
loop_
_entity.id
_entity.type
_entity.pdbx_description
1 polymer ?
#
loop_
_entity_poly.entity_id
_entity_poly.type
_entity_poly.pdbx_seq_one_letter_code
_entity_poly.pdbx_strand_id
1 'polypeptide(L)' 'MFESLQEVHEITDEWLDIYNYERPHDSLGDMTPIGYFEAA' A
#
# COMPACT_ATOMS: atom_id res chain seq x y z
N MET A 1 -15.12 16.44 -0.11
CA MET A 1 -14.08 17.20 -0.84
C MET A 1 -12.90 17.26 0.11
N PHE A 2 -11.66 17.07 -0.36
CA PHE A 2 -10.48 17.24 0.49
C PHE A 2 -10.28 18.73 0.81
N GLU A 3 -9.83 19.02 2.02
CA GLU A 3 -9.58 20.33 2.59
C GLU A 3 -8.27 20.93 2.06
N SER A 4 -7.30 20.11 1.65
CA SER A 4 -6.04 20.58 1.05
C SER A 4 -5.30 19.50 0.25
N LEU A 5 -4.27 19.89 -0.52
CA LEU A 5 -3.35 18.94 -1.13
C LEU A 5 -2.58 18.13 -0.06
N GLN A 6 -2.26 18.75 1.07
CA GLN A 6 -1.55 18.10 2.17
C GLN A 6 -2.34 16.91 2.73
N GLU A 7 -3.66 17.06 2.89
CA GLU A 7 -4.54 15.97 3.33
C GLU A 7 -4.51 14.80 2.34
N VAL A 8 -4.56 15.08 1.03
CA VAL A 8 -4.48 14.03 0.01
C VAL A 8 -3.13 13.32 0.04
N HIS A 9 -2.04 14.05 0.25
CA HIS A 9 -0.70 13.47 0.39
C HIS A 9 -0.64 12.52 1.59
N GLU A 10 -1.09 12.96 2.77
CA GLU A 10 -1.08 12.14 3.99
C GLU A 10 -1.87 10.85 3.82
N ILE A 11 -3.09 10.93 3.27
CA ILE A 11 -3.92 9.75 3.00
C ILE A 11 -3.25 8.81 1.98
N THR A 12 -2.60 9.37 0.95
CA THR A 12 -1.94 8.57 -0.08
C THR A 12 -0.70 7.87 0.47
N ASP A 13 0.08 8.55 1.31
CA ASP A 13 1.26 7.99 1.95
C ASP A 13 0.89 6.84 2.89
N GLU A 14 -0.15 7.02 3.73
CA GLU A 14 -0.68 5.94 4.58
C GLU A 14 -1.16 4.75 3.74
N TRP A 15 -1.88 5.02 2.65
CA TRP A 15 -2.39 3.94 1.78
C TRP A 15 -1.26 3.17 1.08
N LEU A 16 -0.16 3.83 0.71
CA LEU A 16 1.00 3.19 0.12
C LEU A 16 1.66 2.21 1.09
N ASP A 17 1.77 2.57 2.37
CA ASP A 17 2.31 1.68 3.39
C ASP A 17 1.41 0.44 3.56
N ILE A 18 0.11 0.65 3.70
CA ILE A 18 -0.87 -0.45 3.83
C ILE A 18 -0.81 -1.36 2.60
N TYR A 19 -0.80 -0.80 1.39
CA TYR A 19 -0.80 -1.58 0.16
C TYR A 19 0.47 -2.42 0.02
N ASN A 20 1.63 -1.81 0.25
CA ASN A 20 2.91 -2.47 0.00
C ASN A 20 3.32 -3.46 1.10
N TYR A 21 2.92 -3.23 2.35
CA TYR A 21 3.42 -3.98 3.50
C TYR A 21 2.36 -4.79 4.24
N GLU A 22 1.09 -4.38 4.25
CA GLU A 22 0.06 -5.01 5.08
C GLU A 22 -0.98 -5.80 4.28
N ARG A 23 -1.33 -5.34 3.08
CA ARG A 23 -2.42 -5.92 2.30
C ARG A 23 -1.94 -7.15 1.51
N PRO A 24 -2.47 -8.35 1.80
CA PRO A 24 -2.24 -9.52 0.96
C PRO A 24 -3.02 -9.41 -0.36
N HIS A 25 -2.46 -9.98 -1.42
CA HIS A 25 -3.08 -10.02 -2.74
C HIS A 25 -3.15 -11.45 -3.29
N ASP A 26 -4.34 -11.92 -3.63
CA ASP A 26 -4.57 -13.25 -4.19
C ASP A 26 -3.70 -13.52 -5.44
N SER A 27 -3.48 -12.50 -6.28
CA SER A 27 -2.63 -12.60 -7.48
C SER A 27 -1.15 -12.81 -7.17
N LEU A 28 -0.72 -12.52 -5.93
CA LEU A 28 0.63 -12.74 -5.42
C LEU A 28 0.69 -13.96 -4.50
N GLY A 29 -0.33 -14.82 -4.51
CA GLY A 29 -0.39 -15.98 -3.61
C GLY A 29 -0.58 -15.59 -2.15
N ASP A 30 -1.48 -14.61 -1.90
CA ASP A 30 -1.78 -14.04 -0.59
C ASP A 30 -0.59 -13.33 0.09
N MET A 31 0.44 -12.98 -0.69
CA MET A 31 1.56 -12.16 -0.23
C MET A 31 1.26 -10.66 -0.41
N THR A 32 1.94 -9.85 0.39
CA THR A 32 2.04 -8.41 0.14
C THR A 32 3.00 -8.15 -1.03
N PRO A 33 2.95 -6.99 -1.69
CA PRO A 33 3.87 -6.65 -2.77
C PRO A 33 5.34 -6.76 -2.35
N ILE A 34 5.68 -6.27 -1.15
CA ILE A 34 7.04 -6.37 -0.62
C ILE A 34 7.40 -7.82 -0.30
N GLY A 35 6.50 -8.58 0.32
CA GLY A 35 6.75 -9.99 0.61
C GLY A 35 7.03 -10.79 -0.67
N TYR A 36 6.30 -10.52 -1.75
CA TYR A 36 6.57 -11.14 -3.05
C TYR A 36 7.93 -10.72 -3.63
N PHE A 37 8.29 -9.44 -3.53
CA PHE A 37 9.58 -8.92 -3.97
C PHE A 37 10.76 -9.56 -3.22
N GLU A 38 10.64 -9.74 -1.91
CA GLU A 38 11.68 -10.34 -1.07
C GLU A 38 11.85 -11.85 -1.27
N ALA A 39 10.80 -12.53 -1.74
CA ALA A 39 10.81 -13.97 -2.00
C ALA A 39 11.35 -14.36 -3.38
N ALA A 40 11.56 -13.38 -4.28
CA ALA A 40 12.08 -13.56 -5.63
C ALA A 40 13.63 -13.55 -5.67
#